data_AF-A0A1C5RSP7-F1
#
_entry.id   AF-A0A1C5RSP7-F1
#
_cell.length_a   1.000
_cell.length_b   1.000
_cell.length_c   1.000
_cell.angle_alpha   90.00
_cell.angle_beta   90.00
_cell.angle_gamma   90.00
#
_symmetry.space_group_name_H-M   'P 1'
#
loop_
_entity.id
_entity.type
_entity.pdbx_description
1 polymer ?
#
loop_
_entity_poly.entity_id
_entity_poly.type
_entity_poly.pdbx_seq_one_letter_code
_entity_poly.pdbx_strand_id
1 'polypeptide(L)'
;MSVRETYLNDYGISSHDAEKILSYCRSATRYDQQLILQAAQEVYPEIAPYLFLNLTTGLGYDRMGITMMQRKDFQGYRRKTIETYNRYMILNGKQIV
;
A
#
# COMPACT_ATOMS: atom_id res chain seq x y z
N MET A 1 -15.97 -12.03 -6.59
CA MET A 1 -14.70 -11.28 -6.49
C MET A 1 -14.97 -9.82 -6.74
N SER A 2 -14.63 -8.94 -5.80
CA SER A 2 -14.78 -7.50 -6.04
C SER A 2 -13.66 -7.03 -6.99
N VAL A 3 -13.93 -6.01 -7.80
CA VAL A 3 -12.93 -5.38 -8.69
C VAL A 3 -11.63 -5.01 -7.94
N ARG A 4 -11.69 -4.81 -6.62
CA ARG A 4 -10.52 -4.52 -5.77
C ARG A 4 -9.58 -5.72 -5.60
N GLU A 5 -10.11 -6.93 -5.60
CA GLU A 5 -9.36 -8.19 -5.49
C GLU A 5 -8.71 -8.54 -6.84
N THR A 6 -9.39 -8.22 -7.94
CA THR A 6 -8.94 -8.53 -9.29
C THR A 6 -7.57 -7.91 -9.62
N TYR A 7 -7.32 -6.66 -9.20
CA TYR A 7 -6.09 -5.95 -9.57
C TYR A 7 -4.84 -6.29 -8.74
N LEU A 8 -4.95 -6.88 -7.55
CA LEU A 8 -3.77 -7.37 -6.81
C LEU A 8 -3.38 -8.78 -7.28
N ASN A 9 -4.36 -9.58 -7.70
CA ASN A 9 -4.11 -10.86 -8.35
C ASN A 9 -3.32 -10.69 -9.67
N ASP A 10 -3.50 -9.58 -10.40
CA ASP A 10 -2.69 -9.24 -11.58
C ASP A 10 -1.19 -9.13 -11.25
N TYR A 11 -0.85 -8.87 -9.99
CA TYR A 11 0.53 -8.85 -9.48
C TYR A 11 0.94 -10.15 -8.77
N GLY A 12 0.11 -11.20 -8.84
CA GLY A 12 0.32 -12.46 -8.13
C GLY A 12 0.12 -12.35 -6.60
N ILE A 13 -0.51 -11.28 -6.12
CA ILE A 13 -0.75 -11.07 -4.68
C ILE A 13 -2.18 -11.50 -4.36
N SER A 14 -2.32 -12.60 -3.63
CA SER A 14 -3.62 -13.07 -3.15
C SER A 14 -4.23 -12.09 -2.15
N SER A 15 -5.57 -12.11 -1.97
CA SER A 15 -6.23 -11.32 -0.93
C SER A 15 -5.66 -11.60 0.46
N HIS A 16 -5.32 -12.86 0.76
CA HIS A 16 -4.72 -13.27 2.03
C HIS A 16 -3.34 -12.64 2.25
N ASP A 17 -2.49 -12.63 1.23
CA ASP A 17 -1.16 -12.03 1.34
C ASP A 17 -1.23 -10.51 1.40
N ALA A 18 -2.17 -9.89 0.67
CA ALA A 18 -2.44 -8.47 0.80
C ALA A 18 -2.85 -8.09 2.22
N GLU A 19 -3.68 -8.89 2.89
CA GLU A 19 -4.06 -8.68 4.29
C GLU A 19 -2.86 -8.81 5.24
N LYS A 20 -1.99 -9.80 5.03
CA LYS A 20 -0.75 -9.92 5.80
C LYS A 20 0.14 -8.69 5.61
N ILE A 21 0.41 -8.28 4.37
CA ILE A 21 1.23 -7.10 4.06
C ILE A 21 0.65 -5.85 4.74
N LEU A 22 -0.67 -5.67 4.69
CA LEU A 22 -1.33 -4.55 5.36
C LEU A 22 -1.22 -4.63 6.89
N SER A 23 -1.29 -5.82 7.48
CA SER A 23 -1.05 -6.02 8.90
C SER A 23 0.38 -5.62 9.28
N TYR A 24 1.37 -6.02 8.48
CA TYR A 24 2.76 -5.59 8.64
C TYR A 24 2.93 -4.08 8.50
N CYS A 25 2.27 -3.43 7.55
CA CYS A 25 2.33 -1.97 7.41
C CYS A 25 1.85 -1.24 8.68
N ARG A 26 0.84 -1.77 9.38
CA ARG A 26 0.28 -1.17 10.60
C ARG A 26 1.16 -1.35 11.83
N SER A 27 2.01 -2.37 11.85
CA SER A 27 2.97 -2.64 12.93
C SER A 27 4.41 -2.23 12.58
N ALA A 28 4.65 -1.75 11.36
CA ALA A 28 5.97 -1.36 10.87
C ALA A 28 6.59 -0.26 11.74
N THR A 29 7.89 -0.38 11.99
CA THR A 29 8.67 0.62 12.73
C THR A 29 9.97 0.95 11.99
N ARG A 30 10.47 2.18 12.19
CA ARG A 30 11.80 2.62 11.73
C ARG A 30 12.03 2.36 10.23
N TYR A 31 12.92 1.42 9.90
CA TYR A 31 13.33 1.10 8.53
C TYR A 31 12.15 0.63 7.68
N ASP A 32 11.22 -0.14 8.25
CA ASP A 32 10.06 -0.62 7.49
C ASP A 32 9.10 0.52 7.15
N GLN A 33 8.96 1.51 8.04
CA GLN A 33 8.20 2.74 7.71
C GLN A 33 8.88 3.54 6.60
N GLN A 34 10.21 3.59 6.57
CA GLN A 34 10.94 4.24 5.49
C GLN A 34 10.71 3.53 4.15
N LEU A 35 10.73 2.21 4.12
CA LEU A 35 10.43 1.43 2.92
C LEU A 35 8.99 1.63 2.43
N ILE A 36 8.00 1.68 3.34
CA ILE A 36 6.60 1.97 2.97
C ILE A 36 6.48 3.38 2.38
N LEU A 37 7.14 4.37 2.97
CA LEU A 37 7.15 5.73 2.46
C LEU A 37 7.83 5.83 1.09
N GLN A 38 8.98 5.17 0.91
CA GLN A 38 9.67 5.10 -0.37
C GLN A 38 8.80 4.44 -1.45
N ALA A 39 8.10 3.36 -1.11
CA ALA A 39 7.17 2.71 -2.04
C ALA A 39 6.03 3.66 -2.44
N ALA A 40 5.49 4.44 -1.49
CA ALA A 40 4.47 5.43 -1.78
C ALA A 40 5.00 6.56 -2.69
N GLN A 41 6.24 7.01 -2.46
CA GLN A 41 6.91 8.03 -3.27
C GLN A 41 7.22 7.53 -4.69
N GLU A 42 7.68 6.28 -4.86
CA GLU A 42 7.91 5.67 -6.18
C GLU A 42 6.62 5.59 -7.00
N VAL A 43 5.49 5.29 -6.34
CA VAL A 43 4.20 5.11 -7.01
C VAL A 43 3.59 6.45 -7.41
N TYR A 44 3.45 7.39 -6.47
CA TYR A 44 2.92 8.71 -6.78
C TYR A 44 3.32 9.76 -5.72
N PRO A 45 4.38 10.56 -5.97
CA PRO A 45 4.95 11.48 -4.98
C PRO A 45 3.95 12.47 -4.36
N GLU A 46 3.05 13.02 -5.17
CA GLU A 46 2.09 14.07 -4.76
C GLU A 46 1.15 13.60 -3.64
N ILE A 47 0.83 12.30 -3.61
CA ILE A 47 -0.09 11.74 -2.62
C ILE A 47 0.59 10.78 -1.65
N ALA A 48 1.92 10.63 -1.74
CA ALA A 48 2.68 9.68 -0.94
C ALA A 48 2.41 9.78 0.57
N PRO A 49 2.29 10.99 1.18
CA PRO A 49 1.92 11.11 2.59
C PRO A 49 0.57 10.47 2.93
N TYR A 50 -0.42 10.57 2.04
CA TYR A 50 -1.75 10.00 2.23
C TYR A 50 -1.75 8.48 2.04
N LEU A 51 -0.97 7.96 1.10
CA LEU A 51 -0.76 6.52 0.93
C LEU A 51 -0.08 5.92 2.16
N PHE A 52 0.99 6.55 2.63
CA PHE A 52 1.71 6.16 3.84
C PHE A 52 0.79 6.16 5.06
N LEU A 53 0.04 7.25 5.28
CA LEU A 53 -0.91 7.36 6.38
C LEU A 53 -1.99 6.27 6.30
N ASN A 54 -2.56 6.04 5.12
CA ASN A 54 -3.58 5.00 4.92
C ASN A 54 -3.06 3.60 5.24
N LEU A 55 -1.85 3.27 4.79
CA LEU A 55 -1.26 1.93 4.97
C LEU A 55 -0.83 1.68 6.42
N THR A 56 -0.27 2.69 7.10
CA THR A 56 0.27 2.55 8.47
C THR A 56 -0.78 2.71 9.57
N THR A 57 -1.86 3.46 9.33
CA THR A 57 -2.91 3.71 10.34
C THR A 57 -4.25 3.07 10.02
N GLY A 58 -4.48 2.69 8.76
CA GLY A 58 -5.80 2.25 8.29
C GLY A 58 -6.80 3.40 8.08
N LEU A 59 -6.39 4.67 8.20
CA LEU A 59 -7.27 5.81 8.00
C LEU A 59 -7.82 5.85 6.57
N GLY A 60 -9.14 5.74 6.43
CA GLY A 60 -9.81 5.66 5.13
C GLY A 60 -9.80 6.99 4.36
N TYR A 61 -9.95 6.89 3.03
CA TYR A 61 -9.95 8.01 2.08
C TYR A 61 -10.79 9.22 2.54
N ASP A 62 -12.05 8.99 2.93
CA ASP A 62 -12.97 10.09 3.29
C ASP A 62 -12.54 10.86 4.54
N ARG A 63 -11.85 10.18 5.46
CA ARG A 63 -11.39 10.78 6.70
C ARG A 63 -10.08 11.55 6.53
N MET A 64 -9.38 11.37 5.41
CA MET A 64 -8.13 12.09 5.12
C MET A 64 -8.35 13.44 4.43
N GLY A 65 -9.59 13.77 4.04
CA GLY A 65 -9.90 15.06 3.42
C GLY A 65 -9.23 15.29 2.05
N ILE A 66 -8.95 14.22 1.31
CA ILE A 66 -8.29 14.30 0.00
C ILE A 66 -9.27 14.90 -1.02
N THR A 67 -8.90 16.06 -1.58
CA THR A 67 -9.70 16.77 -2.61
C THR A 67 -9.08 16.73 -4.00
N MET A 68 -7.78 16.43 -4.10
CA MET A 68 -7.00 16.48 -5.35
C MET A 68 -7.24 15.31 -6.32
N MET A 69 -7.93 14.24 -5.90
CA MET A 69 -8.22 13.09 -6.77
C MET A 69 -9.52 12.38 -6.40
N GLN A 70 -9.96 11.43 -7.22
CA GLN A 70 -11.11 10.60 -6.89
C GLN A 70 -10.69 9.39 -6.04
N ARG A 71 -11.62 8.88 -5.22
CA ARG A 71 -11.39 7.66 -4.42
C ARG A 71 -10.90 6.48 -5.27
N LYS A 72 -11.45 6.29 -6.46
CA LYS A 72 -11.09 5.14 -7.32
C LYS A 72 -9.60 5.18 -7.70
N ASP A 73 -9.08 6.37 -7.99
CA ASP A 73 -7.69 6.60 -8.39
C ASP A 73 -6.78 6.39 -7.18
N PHE A 74 -7.15 6.97 -6.03
CA PHE A 74 -6.46 6.72 -4.76
C PHE A 74 -6.35 5.23 -4.44
N GLN A 75 -7.45 4.47 -4.60
CA GLN A 75 -7.44 3.03 -4.37
C GLN A 75 -6.55 2.28 -5.38
N GLY A 76 -6.42 2.78 -6.61
CA GLY A 76 -5.48 2.27 -7.60
C GLY A 76 -4.04 2.44 -7.14
N TYR A 77 -3.65 3.67 -6.79
CA TYR A 77 -2.31 3.96 -6.26
C TYR A 77 -2.02 3.17 -4.98
N ARG A 78 -2.99 3.06 -4.07
CA ARG A 78 -2.86 2.24 -2.86
C ARG A 78 -2.50 0.79 -3.17
N ARG A 79 -3.18 0.15 -4.13
CA ARG A 79 -2.86 -1.23 -4.54
C ARG A 79 -1.45 -1.32 -5.12
N LYS A 80 -1.07 -0.36 -5.98
CA LYS A 80 0.27 -0.31 -6.55
C LYS A 80 1.35 -0.12 -5.49
N THR A 81 1.10 0.68 -4.45
CA THR A 81 2.02 0.84 -3.32
C THR A 81 2.19 -0.45 -2.52
N ILE A 82 1.12 -1.23 -2.32
CA ILE A 82 1.22 -2.55 -1.66
C ILE A 82 2.11 -3.49 -2.47
N GLU A 83 1.95 -3.52 -3.80
CA GLU A 83 2.80 -4.32 -4.68
C GLU A 83 4.26 -3.86 -4.65
N THR A 84 4.53 -2.55 -4.80
CA THR A 84 5.89 -2.00 -4.72
C THR A 84 6.55 -2.31 -3.38
N TYR A 85 5.81 -2.14 -2.28
CA TYR A 85 6.33 -2.49 -0.97
C TYR A 85 6.61 -3.99 -0.84
N ASN A 86 5.73 -4.86 -1.35
CA ASN A 86 5.98 -6.31 -1.38
C ASN A 86 7.29 -6.65 -2.12
N ARG A 87 7.57 -6.00 -3.25
CA ARG A 87 8.87 -6.15 -3.96
C ARG A 87 10.04 -5.76 -3.06
N TYR A 88 9.95 -4.64 -2.34
CA TYR A 88 11.00 -4.24 -1.39
C TYR A 88 11.20 -5.28 -0.29
N MET A 89 10.11 -5.83 0.26
CA MET A 89 10.19 -6.86 1.29
C MET A 89 10.93 -8.10 0.79
N ILE A 90 10.63 -8.57 -0.43
CA ILE A 90 11.31 -9.70 -1.08
C ILE A 90 12.80 -9.39 -1.26
N LEU A 91 13.15 -8.22 -1.79
CA LEU A 91 14.55 -7.81 -1.99
C LEU A 91 15.35 -7.67 -0.69
N ASN A 92 14.67 -7.42 0.43
CA ASN A 92 15.28 -7.32 1.76
C ASN A 92 15.23 -8.65 2.55
N GLY A 93 14.83 -9.77 1.93
CA GLY A 93 14.73 -11.07 2.58
C GLY A 93 13.61 -11.17 3.63
N LYS A 94 12.65 -10.23 3.62
CA LYS A 94 11.48 -10.18 4.51
C LYS A 94 10.23 -10.73 3.83
N GLN A 95 10.39 -11.71 2.97
CA GLN A 95 9.30 -12.27 2.19
C GLN A 95 8.22 -12.86 3.13
N ILE A 96 6.99 -12.35 3.04
CA ILE A 96 5.83 -12.79 3.83
C ILE A 96 5.17 -14.03 3.20
N VAL A 97 5.52 -14.35 1.94
CA VAL A 97 4.90 -15.39 1.11
C VAL A 97 5.90 -16.40 0.61
#